data_AF-L2GL99-F1
#
_entry.id   AF-L2GL99-F1
#
_cell.length_a   1.000
_cell.length_b   1.000
_cell.length_c   1.000
_cell.angle_alpha   90.00
_cell.angle_beta   90.00
_cell.angle_gamma   90.00
#
_symmetry.space_group_name_H-M   'P 1'
#
loop_
_entity.id
_entity.type
_entity.pdbx_description
1 polymer ?
#
loop_
_entity_poly.entity_id
_entity_poly.type
_entity_poly.pdbx_seq_one_letter_code
_entity_poly.pdbx_strand_id
1 'polypeptide(L)'
;MPEQEPDGDTSREISLLKAELTLLRANMKKMEKENDILRDEKRRFVLDKFELEQELKKKITLQLKEDKIAENQKKMLKANTICTKDSDEISSRFILWQAINCSDFNSDDSLQKFKFFRDYFFDDFFSIPDDNALKVVEHYFKHHTRLFFEAYALFSCKKSVFQQFSQYIFENNSFVQQKVEILECVPPEWTLDLLETSLKRFLVLNKKRLLHFIRNIAEKCPSYLIKVFSKQDFNDVLLHESPIGYKIISSIATQKISGLVDETNLHLVPKPFLEILFDDQYIDIIS
;
A
#
# COMPACT_ATOMS: atom_id res chain seq x y z
N MET A 1 -29.17 9.71 77.25
CA MET A 1 -27.95 9.17 76.64
C MET A 1 -27.11 10.37 76.21
N PRO A 2 -25.91 10.59 76.76
CA PRO A 2 -25.06 11.68 76.33
C PRO A 2 -24.38 11.28 75.01
N GLU A 3 -24.59 12.09 73.97
CA GLU A 3 -23.85 11.99 72.72
C GLU A 3 -22.37 12.28 73.02
N GLN A 4 -21.50 11.30 72.76
CA GLN A 4 -20.05 11.50 72.80
C GLN A 4 -19.68 12.48 71.68
N GLU A 5 -19.22 13.67 72.05
CA GLU A 5 -18.56 14.58 71.12
C GLU A 5 -17.35 13.89 70.50
N PRO A 6 -17.16 13.95 69.17
CA PRO A 6 -16.04 13.31 68.52
C PRO A 6 -14.72 13.95 68.95
N ASP A 7 -13.78 13.11 69.37
CA ASP A 7 -12.44 13.43 69.86
C ASP A 7 -11.75 14.45 68.92
N GLY A 8 -11.44 15.63 69.45
CA GLY A 8 -11.00 16.79 68.66
C GLY A 8 -9.75 16.57 67.80
N ASP A 9 -8.94 15.56 68.12
CA ASP A 9 -7.74 15.19 67.37
C ASP A 9 -8.06 14.48 66.04
N THR A 10 -9.02 13.54 66.05
CA THR A 10 -9.44 12.82 64.84
C THR A 10 -10.14 13.72 63.82
N SER A 11 -10.90 14.72 64.30
CA SER A 11 -11.55 15.73 63.47
C SER A 11 -10.54 16.61 62.72
N ARG A 12 -9.42 16.91 63.37
CA ARG A 12 -8.34 17.73 62.81
C ARG A 12 -7.55 16.96 61.75
N GLU A 13 -7.26 15.70 62.01
CA GLU A 13 -6.57 14.80 61.08
C GLU A 13 -7.39 14.53 59.81
N ILE A 14 -8.70 14.30 59.95
CA ILE A 14 -9.63 14.18 58.81
C ILE A 14 -9.65 15.45 57.96
N SER A 15 -9.58 16.62 58.58
CA SER A 15 -9.56 17.91 57.87
C SER A 15 -8.28 18.11 57.08
N LEU A 16 -7.13 17.71 57.63
CA LEU A 16 -5.83 17.74 56.95
C LEU A 16 -5.80 16.78 55.75
N LEU A 17 -6.25 15.54 55.93
CA LEU A 17 -6.32 14.55 54.86
C LEU A 17 -7.24 15.00 53.71
N LYS A 18 -8.36 15.66 54.02
CA LYS A 18 -9.24 16.26 53.01
C LYS A 18 -8.55 17.38 52.24
N ALA A 19 -7.77 18.22 52.91
CA ALA A 19 -7.00 19.29 52.27
C ALA A 19 -5.93 18.71 51.32
N GLU A 20 -5.17 17.71 51.78
CA GLU A 20 -4.16 17.02 50.96
C GLU A 20 -4.77 16.33 49.75
N LEU A 21 -5.89 15.61 49.93
CA LEU A 21 -6.60 14.93 48.85
C LEU A 21 -7.15 15.92 47.80
N THR A 22 -7.58 17.10 48.25
CA THR A 22 -8.03 18.17 47.35
C THR A 22 -6.86 18.73 46.53
N LEU A 23 -5.71 18.92 47.16
CA LEU A 23 -4.45 19.32 46.51
C LEU A 23 -3.99 18.28 45.48
N LEU A 24 -4.04 17.00 45.83
CA LEU A 24 -3.66 15.89 44.94
C LEU A 24 -4.57 15.82 43.71
N ARG A 25 -5.89 15.96 43.90
CA ARG A 25 -6.85 16.02 42.78
C ARG A 25 -6.62 17.21 41.87
N ALA A 26 -6.30 18.38 42.42
CA ALA A 26 -5.94 19.55 41.64
C ALA A 26 -4.66 19.33 40.81
N ASN A 27 -3.65 18.69 41.40
CA ASN A 27 -2.39 18.36 40.72
C ASN A 27 -2.57 17.32 39.62
N MET A 28 -3.35 16.25 39.84
CA MET A 28 -3.65 15.27 38.79
C MET A 28 -4.36 15.94 37.61
N LYS A 29 -5.38 16.76 37.87
CA LYS A 29 -6.12 17.47 36.82
C LYS A 29 -5.23 18.46 36.06
N LYS A 30 -4.22 19.05 36.73
CA LYS A 30 -3.22 19.90 36.08
C LYS A 30 -2.29 19.08 35.18
N MET A 31 -1.80 17.94 35.65
CA MET A 31 -0.94 17.06 34.83
C MET A 31 -1.67 16.48 33.62
N GLU A 32 -2.95 16.11 33.76
CA GLU A 32 -3.77 15.65 32.62
C GLU A 32 -3.85 16.72 31.53
N LYS A 33 -4.12 17.97 31.91
CA LYS A 33 -4.12 19.11 30.97
C LYS A 33 -2.76 19.32 30.30
N GLU A 34 -1.66 19.25 31.05
CA GLU A 34 -0.31 19.39 30.49
C GLU A 34 0.01 18.24 29.51
N ASN A 35 -0.44 17.02 29.80
CA ASN A 35 -0.25 15.86 28.93
C ASN A 35 -1.06 15.97 27.63
N ASP A 36 -2.29 16.50 27.70
CA ASP A 36 -3.12 16.76 26.53
C ASP A 36 -2.49 17.85 25.63
N ILE A 37 -1.94 18.92 26.23
CA ILE A 37 -1.21 19.95 25.49
C ILE A 37 0.00 19.35 24.77
N LEU A 38 0.80 18.53 25.45
CA LEU A 38 1.97 17.87 24.85
C LEU A 38 1.59 16.90 23.73
N ARG A 39 0.46 16.20 23.86
CA ARG A 39 -0.08 15.33 22.81
C ARG A 39 -0.49 16.13 21.59
N ASP A 40 -1.13 17.28 21.79
CA ASP A 40 -1.54 18.17 20.70
C ASP A 40 -0.34 18.82 19.99
N GLU A 41 0.66 19.26 20.74
CA GLU A 41 1.92 19.78 20.19
C GLU A 41 2.64 18.72 19.35
N LYS A 42 2.72 17.48 19.85
CA LYS A 42 3.31 16.35 19.11
C LYS A 42 2.53 16.05 17.83
N ARG A 43 1.20 16.11 17.85
CA ARG A 43 0.36 15.91 16.65
C ARG A 43 0.60 17.02 15.63
N ARG A 44 0.64 18.29 16.04
CA ARG A 44 0.94 19.41 15.15
C ARG A 44 2.32 19.29 14.52
N PHE A 45 3.34 18.97 15.31
CA PHE A 45 4.70 18.77 14.79
C PHE A 45 4.78 17.69 13.70
N VAL A 46 4.04 16.58 13.87
CA VAL A 46 4.00 15.50 12.87
C VAL A 46 3.25 15.95 11.60
N LEU A 47 2.16 16.70 11.75
CA LEU A 47 1.41 17.28 10.63
C LEU A 47 2.29 18.24 9.82
N ASP A 48 2.95 19.19 10.48
CA ASP A 48 3.83 20.17 9.82
C ASP A 48 4.96 19.48 9.05
N LYS A 49 5.58 18.45 9.65
CA LYS A 49 6.64 17.67 9.00
C LYS A 49 6.12 16.93 7.76
N PHE A 50 4.88 16.42 7.82
CA PHE A 50 4.25 15.73 6.70
C PHE A 50 3.86 16.68 5.57
N GLU A 51 3.34 17.87 5.89
CA GLU A 51 3.06 18.92 4.91
C GLU A 51 4.33 19.33 4.17
N LEU A 52 5.43 19.52 4.89
CA LEU A 52 6.74 19.79 4.30
C LEU A 52 7.20 18.65 3.37
N GLU A 53 6.99 17.38 3.76
CA GLU A 53 7.33 16.23 2.92
C GLU A 53 6.47 16.19 1.64
N GLN A 54 5.19 16.56 1.73
CA GLN A 54 4.30 16.68 0.57
C GLN A 54 4.74 17.79 -0.38
N GLU A 55 5.13 18.95 0.15
CA GLU A 55 5.67 20.03 -0.68
C GLU A 55 6.94 19.61 -1.41
N LEU A 56 7.86 18.92 -0.71
CA LEU A 56 9.08 18.39 -1.31
C LEU A 56 8.75 17.34 -2.39
N LYS A 57 7.79 16.44 -2.15
CA LYS A 57 7.32 15.48 -3.17
C LYS A 57 6.70 16.17 -4.38
N LYS A 58 5.92 17.23 -4.17
CA LYS A 58 5.36 18.05 -5.27
C LYS A 58 6.47 18.73 -6.06
N LYS A 59 7.48 19.31 -5.39
CA LYS A 59 8.66 19.92 -6.04
C LYS A 59 9.45 18.90 -6.86
N ILE A 60 9.73 17.72 -6.32
CA ILE A 60 10.39 16.63 -7.05
C ILE A 60 9.55 16.20 -8.27
N THR A 61 8.23 16.08 -8.11
CA THR A 61 7.34 15.71 -9.21
C THR A 61 7.31 16.79 -10.31
N LEU A 62 7.33 18.07 -9.92
CA LEU A 62 7.45 19.20 -10.84
C LEU A 62 8.77 19.15 -11.59
N GLN A 63 9.88 18.93 -10.88
CA GLN A 63 11.20 18.83 -11.46
C GLN A 63 11.30 17.63 -12.44
N LEU A 64 10.74 16.47 -12.09
CA LEU A 64 10.65 15.32 -12.99
C LEU A 64 9.82 15.61 -14.24
N LYS A 65 8.76 16.43 -14.13
CA LYS A 65 7.98 16.89 -15.28
C LYS A 65 8.76 17.88 -16.13
N GLU A 66 9.48 18.81 -15.52
CA GLU A 66 10.36 19.76 -16.21
C GLU A 66 11.49 19.03 -16.94
N ASP A 67 12.13 18.05 -16.30
CA ASP A 67 13.13 17.18 -16.91
C ASP A 67 12.55 16.39 -18.09
N LYS A 68 11.33 15.87 -17.96
CA LYS A 68 10.63 15.17 -19.05
C LYS A 68 10.26 16.12 -20.19
N ILE A 69 9.90 17.37 -19.89
CA ILE A 69 9.66 18.41 -20.91
C ILE A 69 10.96 18.77 -21.60
N ALA A 70 12.05 18.96 -20.87
CA ALA A 70 13.38 19.24 -21.42
C ALA A 70 13.90 18.07 -22.28
N GLU A 71 13.67 16.83 -21.84
CA GLU A 71 13.97 15.61 -22.59
C GLU A 71 13.13 15.54 -23.87
N ASN A 72 11.83 15.84 -23.80
CA ASN A 72 10.94 15.88 -24.96
C ASN A 72 11.31 17.01 -25.94
N GLN A 73 11.73 18.18 -25.45
CA GLN A 73 12.24 19.27 -26.27
C GLN A 73 13.56 18.87 -26.95
N LYS A 74 14.47 18.18 -26.24
CA LYS A 74 15.69 17.61 -26.82
C LYS A 74 15.39 16.52 -27.85
N LYS A 75 14.36 15.68 -27.62
CA LYS A 75 13.87 14.69 -28.58
C LYS A 75 13.22 15.33 -29.80
N MET A 76 12.46 16.42 -29.65
CA MET A 76 11.92 17.20 -30.77
C MET A 76 13.02 17.92 -31.57
N LEU A 77 14.03 18.48 -30.90
CA LEU A 77 15.21 19.05 -31.55
C LEU A 77 15.97 17.98 -32.34
N LYS A 78 16.11 16.75 -31.80
CA LYS A 78 16.65 15.61 -32.54
C LYS A 78 15.73 15.16 -33.69
N ALA A 79 14.42 15.10 -33.49
CA ALA A 79 13.45 14.71 -34.51
C ALA A 79 13.43 15.68 -35.71
N ASN A 80 13.61 16.99 -35.46
CA ASN A 80 13.74 17.98 -36.52
C ASN A 80 15.09 17.91 -37.27
N THR A 81 16.11 17.24 -36.71
CA THR A 81 17.35 16.91 -37.42
C THR A 81 17.24 15.56 -38.18
N ILE A 82 16.31 14.69 -37.79
CA ILE A 82 16.13 13.33 -38.35
C ILE A 82 15.34 13.33 -39.68
N CYS A 83 14.62 14.40 -40.04
CA CYS A 83 14.03 14.50 -41.39
C CYS A 83 15.06 14.75 -42.50
N THR A 84 16.34 14.92 -42.17
CA THR A 84 17.43 14.98 -43.15
C THR A 84 18.67 14.30 -42.59
N LYS A 85 18.69 12.96 -42.59
CA LYS A 85 19.82 12.11 -43.03
C LYS A 85 19.72 10.70 -42.44
N ASP A 86 19.99 9.75 -43.31
CA ASP A 86 20.29 8.35 -43.02
C ASP A 86 21.19 8.19 -41.78
N SER A 87 20.83 7.30 -40.86
CA SER A 87 21.83 6.62 -40.03
C SER A 87 21.37 5.24 -39.56
N ASP A 88 22.28 4.28 -39.69
CA ASP A 88 22.27 2.90 -39.22
C ASP A 88 22.21 2.78 -37.68
N GLU A 89 21.28 3.44 -37.01
CA GLU A 89 21.08 3.25 -35.56
C GLU A 89 20.05 2.14 -35.31
N ILE A 90 20.54 0.97 -34.91
CA ILE A 90 19.71 -0.15 -34.47
C ILE A 90 18.87 0.31 -33.26
N SER A 91 17.57 0.51 -33.47
CA SER A 91 16.63 0.89 -32.41
C SER A 91 16.47 -0.22 -31.36
N SER A 92 16.31 0.15 -30.08
CA SER A 92 15.95 -0.74 -28.97
C SER A 92 14.76 -1.66 -29.30
N ARG A 93 13.76 -1.14 -30.02
CA ARG A 93 12.60 -1.91 -30.50
C ARG A 93 12.98 -2.99 -31.49
N PHE A 94 13.94 -2.72 -32.36
CA PHE A 94 14.41 -3.70 -33.34
C PHE A 94 15.19 -4.83 -32.65
N ILE A 95 16.07 -4.50 -31.68
CA ILE A 95 16.81 -5.49 -30.89
C ILE A 95 15.85 -6.37 -30.11
N LEU A 96 14.84 -5.76 -29.47
CA LEU A 96 13.83 -6.47 -28.71
C LEU A 96 12.96 -7.37 -29.60
N TRP A 97 12.57 -6.88 -30.78
CA TRP A 97 11.82 -7.67 -31.75
C TRP A 97 12.62 -8.88 -32.25
N GLN A 98 13.92 -8.71 -32.52
CA GLN A 98 14.78 -9.86 -32.84
C GLN A 98 14.95 -10.81 -31.66
N ALA A 99 15.10 -10.29 -30.44
CA ALA A 99 15.20 -11.12 -29.24
C ALA A 99 13.97 -12.03 -29.06
N ILE A 100 12.79 -11.56 -29.45
CA ILE A 100 11.54 -12.31 -29.32
C ILE A 100 11.31 -13.26 -30.49
N ASN A 101 11.59 -12.84 -31.72
CA ASN A 101 11.20 -13.61 -32.91
C ASN A 101 12.32 -14.48 -33.46
N CYS A 102 13.57 -14.24 -33.09
CA CYS A 102 14.74 -14.94 -33.64
C CYS A 102 15.57 -15.67 -32.58
N SER A 103 15.25 -15.57 -31.29
CA SER A 103 16.02 -16.24 -30.26
C SER A 103 15.44 -17.61 -29.94
N ASP A 104 16.31 -18.60 -29.86
CA ASP A 104 16.03 -19.83 -29.12
C ASP A 104 15.89 -19.45 -27.64
N PHE A 105 14.70 -19.58 -27.07
CA PHE A 105 14.40 -19.31 -25.65
C PHE A 105 15.10 -20.27 -24.66
N ASN A 106 16.09 -21.02 -25.12
CA ASN A 106 16.73 -22.12 -24.42
C ASN A 106 17.80 -21.69 -23.41
N SER A 107 18.06 -20.38 -23.23
CA SER A 107 19.13 -19.89 -22.34
C SER A 107 18.69 -18.83 -21.32
N ASP A 108 19.29 -18.88 -20.13
CA ASP A 108 19.17 -17.88 -19.05
C ASP A 108 19.53 -16.46 -19.53
N ASP A 109 20.48 -16.36 -20.48
CA ASP A 109 20.91 -15.08 -21.09
C ASP A 109 19.77 -14.35 -21.80
N SER A 110 18.78 -15.08 -22.31
CA SER A 110 17.61 -14.49 -22.98
C SER A 110 16.72 -13.74 -22.00
N LEU A 111 16.51 -14.27 -20.80
CA LEU A 111 15.75 -13.60 -19.74
C LEU A 111 16.48 -12.38 -19.18
N GLN A 112 17.81 -12.43 -19.06
CA GLN A 112 18.59 -11.26 -18.65
C GLN A 112 18.47 -10.11 -19.64
N LYS A 113 18.43 -10.40 -20.95
CA LYS A 113 18.16 -9.39 -21.98
C LYS A 113 16.76 -8.78 -21.80
N PHE A 114 15.72 -9.60 -21.62
CA PHE A 114 14.37 -9.08 -21.38
C PHE A 114 14.27 -8.24 -20.11
N LYS A 115 14.95 -8.66 -19.05
CA LYS A 115 15.05 -7.90 -17.81
C LYS A 115 15.71 -6.54 -18.04
N PHE A 116 16.81 -6.51 -18.77
CA PHE A 116 17.47 -5.26 -19.15
C PHE A 116 16.52 -4.33 -19.93
N PHE A 117 15.78 -4.85 -20.92
CA PHE A 117 14.81 -4.02 -21.64
C PHE A 117 13.66 -3.54 -20.75
N ARG A 118 13.14 -4.37 -19.85
CA ARG A 118 12.12 -3.94 -18.88
C ARG A 118 12.62 -2.83 -17.97
N ASP A 119 13.85 -2.97 -17.46
CA ASP A 119 14.40 -2.07 -16.44
C ASP A 119 14.86 -0.72 -17.03
N TYR A 120 15.37 -0.70 -18.27
CA TYR A 120 15.93 0.50 -18.90
C TYR A 120 15.10 1.07 -20.07
N PHE A 121 14.23 0.26 -20.68
CA PHE A 121 13.44 0.61 -21.87
C PHE A 121 11.98 0.14 -21.72
N PHE A 122 11.37 0.44 -20.56
CA PHE A 122 10.06 -0.10 -20.19
C PHE A 122 8.97 0.12 -21.25
N ASP A 123 8.91 1.30 -21.88
CA ASP A 123 7.90 1.60 -22.90
C ASP A 123 8.05 0.71 -24.14
N ASP A 124 9.29 0.45 -24.56
CA ASP A 124 9.57 -0.45 -25.69
C ASP A 124 9.28 -1.90 -25.29
N PHE A 125 9.64 -2.30 -24.07
CA PHE A 125 9.29 -3.60 -23.51
C PHE A 125 7.76 -3.81 -23.43
N PHE A 126 7.03 -2.81 -22.96
CA PHE A 126 5.58 -2.88 -22.85
C PHE A 126 4.88 -2.88 -24.22
N SER A 127 5.55 -2.39 -25.27
CA SER A 127 5.03 -2.42 -26.65
C SER A 127 5.06 -3.82 -27.28
N ILE A 128 5.71 -4.80 -26.65
CA ILE A 128 5.72 -6.19 -27.12
C ILE A 128 4.28 -6.70 -27.27
N PRO A 129 3.91 -7.32 -28.41
CA PRO A 129 2.58 -7.93 -28.56
C PRO A 129 2.33 -9.02 -27.52
N ASP A 130 1.11 -9.06 -27.00
CA ASP A 130 0.70 -10.01 -25.97
C ASP A 130 0.94 -11.48 -26.38
N ASP A 131 0.65 -11.85 -27.62
CA ASP A 131 0.90 -13.20 -28.16
C ASP A 131 2.37 -13.61 -28.07
N ASN A 132 3.28 -12.64 -28.26
CA ASN A 132 4.71 -12.90 -28.18
C ASN A 132 5.16 -13.05 -26.73
N ALA A 133 4.66 -12.21 -25.82
CA ALA A 133 4.92 -12.38 -24.38
C ALA A 133 4.39 -13.73 -23.88
N LEU A 134 3.20 -14.14 -24.34
CA LEU A 134 2.63 -15.45 -24.02
C LEU A 134 3.51 -16.60 -24.50
N LYS A 135 3.99 -16.57 -25.74
CA LYS A 135 4.90 -17.61 -26.27
C LYS A 135 6.15 -17.77 -25.40
N VAL A 136 6.76 -16.66 -24.97
CA VAL A 136 7.96 -16.70 -24.11
C VAL A 136 7.63 -17.38 -22.78
N VAL A 137 6.58 -16.94 -22.10
CA VAL A 137 6.21 -17.47 -20.77
C VAL A 137 5.76 -18.92 -20.87
N GLU A 138 5.01 -19.29 -21.91
CA GLU A 138 4.55 -20.65 -22.17
C GLU A 138 5.72 -21.61 -22.44
N HIS A 139 6.75 -21.15 -23.17
CA HIS A 139 7.97 -21.94 -23.38
C HIS A 139 8.63 -22.28 -22.04
N TYR A 140 8.90 -21.30 -21.19
CA TYR A 140 9.51 -21.57 -19.88
C TYR A 140 8.60 -22.36 -18.94
N PHE A 141 7.28 -22.15 -19.01
CA PHE A 141 6.30 -22.93 -18.25
C PHE A 141 6.42 -24.44 -18.57
N LYS A 142 6.58 -24.80 -19.84
CA LYS A 142 6.68 -26.20 -20.30
C LYS A 142 8.04 -26.84 -20.02
N HIS A 143 9.12 -26.07 -20.05
CA HIS A 143 10.47 -26.62 -20.09
C HIS A 143 11.31 -26.35 -18.83
N HIS A 144 11.08 -25.25 -18.10
CA HIS A 144 11.96 -24.82 -17.01
C HIS A 144 11.20 -24.10 -15.88
N THR A 145 10.75 -24.83 -14.85
CA THR A 145 9.94 -24.28 -13.74
C THR A 145 10.58 -23.10 -13.02
N ARG A 146 11.91 -23.09 -12.83
CA ARG A 146 12.59 -21.96 -12.18
C ARG A 146 12.55 -20.70 -13.04
N LEU A 147 12.91 -20.84 -14.32
CA LEU A 147 12.94 -19.74 -15.28
C LEU A 147 11.54 -19.25 -15.63
N PHE A 148 10.53 -20.11 -15.50
CA PHE A 148 9.12 -19.73 -15.62
C PHE A 148 8.75 -18.61 -14.63
N PHE A 149 9.14 -18.68 -13.36
CA PHE A 149 8.84 -17.60 -12.41
C PHE A 149 9.49 -16.28 -12.81
N GLU A 150 10.72 -16.33 -13.30
CA GLU A 150 11.46 -15.14 -13.75
C GLU A 150 10.80 -14.55 -15.01
N ALA A 151 10.47 -15.38 -15.99
CA ALA A 151 9.73 -14.99 -17.19
C ALA A 151 8.36 -14.39 -16.83
N TYR A 152 7.61 -15.05 -15.94
CA TYR A 152 6.32 -14.56 -15.48
C TYR A 152 6.46 -13.20 -14.79
N ALA A 153 7.42 -13.04 -13.88
CA ALA A 153 7.66 -11.76 -13.20
C ALA A 153 8.00 -10.63 -14.19
N LEU A 154 8.68 -10.93 -15.30
CA LEU A 154 8.99 -9.95 -16.35
C LEU A 154 7.74 -9.54 -17.13
N PHE A 155 6.90 -10.50 -17.54
CA PHE A 155 5.80 -10.27 -18.48
C PHE A 155 4.42 -10.12 -17.82
N SER A 156 4.30 -10.31 -16.50
CA SER A 156 3.03 -10.19 -15.75
C SER A 156 2.40 -8.80 -15.78
N CYS A 157 3.13 -7.77 -16.24
CA CYS A 157 2.56 -6.46 -16.54
C CYS A 157 1.55 -6.49 -17.71
N LYS A 158 1.55 -7.57 -18.51
CA LYS A 158 0.57 -7.83 -19.56
C LYS A 158 -0.62 -8.61 -19.00
N LYS A 159 -1.84 -8.09 -19.22
CA LYS A 159 -3.07 -8.68 -18.68
C LYS A 159 -3.26 -10.14 -19.11
N SER A 160 -3.05 -10.42 -20.39
CA SER A 160 -3.17 -11.75 -21.00
C SER A 160 -2.25 -12.77 -20.29
N VAL A 161 -0.97 -12.43 -20.14
CA VAL A 161 0.03 -13.24 -19.42
C VAL A 161 -0.38 -13.44 -17.96
N PHE A 162 -0.76 -12.36 -17.27
CA PHE A 162 -1.19 -12.44 -15.88
C PHE A 162 -2.37 -13.41 -15.72
N GLN A 163 -3.44 -13.24 -16.50
CA GLN A 163 -4.65 -14.05 -16.39
C GLN A 163 -4.39 -15.52 -16.72
N GLN A 164 -3.55 -15.81 -17.71
CA GLN A 164 -3.28 -17.18 -18.13
C GLN A 164 -2.46 -17.97 -17.11
N PHE A 165 -1.49 -17.34 -16.44
CA PHE A 165 -0.51 -18.07 -15.62
C PHE A 165 -0.62 -17.86 -14.10
N SER A 166 -1.36 -16.84 -13.64
CA SER A 166 -1.44 -16.49 -12.21
C SER A 166 -1.84 -17.64 -11.30
N GLN A 167 -2.78 -18.48 -11.72
CA GLN A 167 -3.26 -19.58 -10.89
C GLN A 167 -2.10 -20.52 -10.47
N TYR A 168 -1.25 -20.91 -11.42
CA TYR A 168 -0.08 -21.76 -11.17
C TYR A 168 0.96 -21.09 -10.25
N ILE A 169 1.08 -19.77 -10.36
CA ILE A 169 2.03 -18.99 -9.54
C ILE A 169 1.59 -19.02 -8.08
N PHE A 170 0.32 -18.75 -7.79
CA PHE A 170 -0.18 -18.62 -6.42
C PHE A 170 -0.51 -19.97 -5.74
N GLU A 171 -0.52 -21.09 -6.47
CA GLU A 171 -0.73 -22.43 -5.90
C GLU A 171 0.41 -22.92 -4.98
N ASN A 172 1.64 -22.46 -5.19
CA ASN A 172 2.78 -22.81 -4.33
C ASN A 172 3.12 -21.69 -3.33
N ASN A 173 3.86 -22.02 -2.26
CA ASN A 173 4.32 -21.07 -1.25
C ASN A 173 5.73 -20.49 -1.52
N SER A 174 6.32 -20.79 -2.68
CA SER A 174 7.66 -20.29 -3.05
C SER A 174 7.60 -18.86 -3.59
N PHE A 175 8.76 -18.20 -3.70
CA PHE A 175 8.90 -16.89 -4.38
C PHE A 175 7.99 -15.78 -3.84
N VAL A 176 7.85 -15.70 -2.52
CA VAL A 176 6.95 -14.75 -1.85
C VAL A 176 7.24 -13.30 -2.25
N GLN A 177 8.53 -12.92 -2.31
CA GLN A 177 8.91 -11.55 -2.64
C GLN A 177 8.47 -11.16 -4.06
N GLN A 178 8.72 -12.03 -5.04
CA GLN A 178 8.34 -11.81 -6.43
C GLN A 178 6.82 -11.72 -6.58
N LYS A 179 6.07 -12.56 -5.86
CA LYS A 179 4.60 -12.51 -5.86
C LYS A 179 4.07 -11.19 -5.28
N VAL A 180 4.70 -10.68 -4.23
CA VAL A 180 4.37 -9.36 -3.66
C VAL A 180 4.62 -8.27 -4.68
N GLU A 181 5.80 -8.24 -5.30
CA GLU A 181 6.16 -7.25 -6.33
C GLU A 181 5.17 -7.26 -7.51
N ILE A 182 4.80 -8.45 -7.99
CA ILE A 182 3.83 -8.61 -9.08
C ILE A 182 2.47 -8.02 -8.66
N LEU A 183 1.97 -8.35 -7.47
CA LEU A 183 0.67 -7.84 -7.00
C LEU A 183 0.69 -6.32 -6.81
N GLU A 184 1.80 -5.74 -6.38
CA GLU A 184 1.92 -4.29 -6.23
C GLU A 184 1.94 -3.54 -7.58
N CYS A 185 2.36 -4.20 -8.66
CA CYS A 185 2.44 -3.61 -9.99
C CYS A 185 1.18 -3.81 -10.85
N VAL A 186 0.40 -4.87 -10.61
CA VAL A 186 -0.79 -5.14 -11.43
C VAL A 186 -2.04 -4.42 -10.90
N PRO A 187 -2.99 -4.05 -11.79
CA PRO A 187 -4.29 -3.54 -11.37
C PRO A 187 -5.02 -4.56 -10.48
N PRO A 188 -5.55 -4.17 -9.30
CA PRO A 188 -6.23 -5.09 -8.39
C PRO A 188 -7.44 -5.79 -9.02
N GLU A 189 -8.08 -5.14 -10.00
CA GLU A 189 -9.21 -5.67 -10.77
C GLU A 189 -8.85 -6.98 -11.48
N TRP A 190 -7.59 -7.15 -11.91
CA TRP A 190 -7.15 -8.36 -12.62
C TRP A 190 -7.09 -9.58 -11.71
N THR A 191 -7.06 -9.35 -10.39
CA THR A 191 -6.93 -10.42 -9.40
C THR A 191 -8.28 -10.96 -8.93
N LEU A 192 -9.39 -10.33 -9.34
CA LEU A 192 -10.73 -10.68 -8.87
C LEU A 192 -11.14 -12.11 -9.23
N ASP A 193 -10.80 -12.57 -10.44
CA ASP A 193 -11.16 -13.90 -10.93
C ASP A 193 -10.36 -15.02 -10.23
N LEU A 194 -9.23 -14.69 -9.60
CA LEU A 194 -8.35 -15.65 -8.93
C LEU A 194 -8.76 -15.94 -7.49
N LEU A 195 -9.82 -15.30 -7.00
CA LEU A 195 -10.11 -15.25 -5.57
C LEU A 195 -10.68 -16.49 -4.94
N GLU A 196 -11.35 -17.30 -5.75
CA GLU A 196 -11.90 -18.58 -5.31
C GLU A 196 -10.78 -19.62 -5.09
N THR A 197 -9.52 -19.23 -5.30
CA THR A 197 -8.35 -20.12 -5.31
C THR A 197 -7.26 -19.68 -4.32
N SER A 198 -6.03 -20.13 -4.57
CA SER A 198 -4.81 -19.98 -3.78
C SER A 198 -4.40 -18.53 -3.49
N LEU A 199 -4.86 -17.56 -4.27
CA LEU A 199 -4.53 -16.14 -4.07
C LEU A 199 -5.06 -15.61 -2.72
N LYS A 200 -6.31 -15.94 -2.34
CA LYS A 200 -6.87 -15.48 -1.06
C LYS A 200 -6.01 -15.92 0.12
N ARG A 201 -5.56 -17.17 0.11
CA ARG A 201 -4.65 -17.71 1.13
C ARG A 201 -3.32 -16.96 1.15
N PHE A 202 -2.75 -16.66 -0.02
CA PHE A 202 -1.52 -15.89 -0.13
C PHE A 202 -1.66 -14.47 0.44
N LEU A 203 -2.76 -13.78 0.13
CA LEU A 203 -3.06 -12.43 0.63
C LEU A 203 -3.15 -12.40 2.17
N VAL A 204 -3.87 -13.35 2.77
CA VAL A 204 -4.02 -13.45 4.23
C VAL A 204 -2.68 -13.71 4.93
N LEU A 205 -1.87 -14.63 4.40
CA LEU A 205 -0.56 -14.96 4.98
C LEU A 205 0.46 -13.82 4.86
N ASN A 206 0.34 -12.98 3.83
CA ASN A 206 1.33 -11.95 3.51
C ASN A 206 0.79 -10.52 3.64
N LYS A 207 -0.36 -10.31 4.30
CA LYS A 207 -1.06 -9.01 4.40
C LYS A 207 -0.17 -7.84 4.84
N LYS A 208 0.78 -8.07 5.76
CA LYS A 208 1.74 -7.04 6.22
C LYS A 208 2.70 -6.58 5.12
N ARG A 209 3.06 -7.46 4.19
CA ARG A 209 3.94 -7.14 3.04
C ARG A 209 3.17 -6.55 1.87
N LEU A 210 1.85 -6.72 1.85
CA LEU A 210 0.97 -6.34 0.75
C LEU A 210 0.16 -5.07 1.05
N LEU A 211 0.59 -4.22 2.00
CA LEU A 211 -0.18 -3.05 2.40
C LEU A 211 -0.45 -2.08 1.25
N HIS A 212 0.48 -1.94 0.30
CA HIS A 212 0.26 -1.14 -0.92
C HIS A 212 -0.82 -1.75 -1.82
N PHE A 213 -0.77 -3.06 -2.03
CA PHE A 213 -1.79 -3.76 -2.79
C PHE A 213 -3.16 -3.68 -2.11
N ILE A 214 -3.24 -3.88 -0.80
CA ILE A 214 -4.47 -3.77 0.00
C ILE A 214 -5.05 -2.36 -0.09
N ARG A 215 -4.20 -1.33 -0.01
CA ARG A 215 -4.61 0.06 -0.23
C ARG A 215 -5.20 0.25 -1.62
N ASN A 216 -4.55 -0.26 -2.67
CA ASN A 216 -5.06 -0.16 -4.04
C ASN A 216 -6.42 -0.84 -4.19
N ILE A 217 -6.62 -1.98 -3.52
CA ILE A 217 -7.94 -2.63 -3.45
C ILE A 217 -8.96 -1.71 -2.75
N ALA A 218 -8.61 -1.15 -1.58
CA ALA A 218 -9.50 -0.26 -0.83
C ALA A 218 -9.97 0.95 -1.67
N GLU A 219 -9.06 1.52 -2.47
CA GLU A 219 -9.33 2.70 -3.30
C GLU A 219 -10.13 2.37 -4.57
N LYS A 220 -9.80 1.28 -5.27
CA LYS A 220 -10.35 1.00 -6.60
C LYS A 220 -11.45 -0.07 -6.63
N CYS A 221 -11.36 -1.05 -5.74
CA CYS A 221 -12.24 -2.21 -5.69
C CYS A 221 -12.72 -2.48 -4.25
N PRO A 222 -13.36 -1.53 -3.56
CA PRO A 222 -13.61 -1.61 -2.12
C PRO A 222 -14.34 -2.89 -1.66
N SER A 223 -15.34 -3.36 -2.42
CA SER A 223 -16.08 -4.59 -2.16
C SER A 223 -15.20 -5.85 -2.12
N TYR A 224 -14.02 -5.78 -2.74
CA TYR A 224 -13.06 -6.88 -2.80
C TYR A 224 -12.43 -7.15 -1.41
N LEU A 225 -12.20 -6.12 -0.59
CA LEU A 225 -11.62 -6.30 0.75
C LEU A 225 -12.46 -7.23 1.62
N ILE A 226 -13.79 -7.09 1.60
CA ILE A 226 -14.72 -7.90 2.40
C ILE A 226 -14.67 -9.39 1.97
N LYS A 227 -14.40 -9.67 0.69
CA LYS A 227 -14.31 -11.05 0.18
C LYS A 227 -13.01 -11.75 0.60
N VAL A 228 -11.93 -10.98 0.73
CA VAL A 228 -10.59 -11.51 1.03
C VAL A 228 -10.35 -11.61 2.52
N PHE A 229 -10.61 -10.52 3.24
CA PHE A 229 -10.16 -10.34 4.62
C PHE A 229 -11.29 -10.58 5.60
N SER A 230 -10.98 -11.34 6.64
CA SER A 230 -11.81 -11.38 7.84
C SER A 230 -11.63 -10.09 8.65
N LYS A 231 -12.53 -9.85 9.62
CA LYS A 231 -12.39 -8.75 10.56
C LYS A 231 -11.08 -8.84 11.36
N GLN A 232 -10.64 -10.07 11.69
CA GLN A 232 -9.36 -10.28 12.34
C GLN A 232 -8.18 -9.88 11.45
N ASP A 233 -8.22 -10.20 10.15
CA ASP A 233 -7.20 -9.76 9.20
C ASP A 233 -7.15 -8.25 9.08
N PHE A 234 -8.32 -7.61 9.14
CA PHE A 234 -8.41 -6.15 9.17
C PHE A 234 -7.77 -5.58 10.45
N ASN A 235 -8.03 -6.16 11.61
CA ASN A 235 -7.39 -5.74 12.88
C ASN A 235 -5.86 -5.80 12.78
N ASP A 236 -5.32 -6.87 12.17
CA ASP A 236 -3.88 -7.01 11.98
C ASP A 236 -3.28 -5.94 11.05
N VAL A 237 -4.08 -5.42 10.10
CA VAL A 237 -3.70 -4.28 9.25
C VAL A 237 -3.76 -2.97 10.03
N LEU A 238 -4.78 -2.79 10.89
CA LEU A 238 -4.94 -1.60 11.75
C LEU A 238 -3.83 -1.45 12.78
N LEU A 239 -3.42 -2.56 13.41
CA LEU A 239 -2.34 -2.59 14.40
C LEU A 239 -0.97 -2.31 13.79
N HIS A 240 -0.87 -2.30 12.45
CA HIS A 240 0.34 -1.91 11.77
C HIS A 240 0.44 -0.38 11.74
N GLU A 241 1.06 0.21 12.78
CA GLU A 241 1.30 1.66 12.96
C GLU A 241 2.15 2.25 11.82
N SER A 242 1.56 2.36 10.64
CA SER A 242 2.21 2.77 9.40
C SER A 242 1.35 3.83 8.71
N PRO A 243 1.97 4.82 8.04
CA PRO A 243 1.21 5.81 7.27
C PRO A 243 0.29 5.19 6.21
N ILE A 244 0.62 3.97 5.75
CA ILE A 244 -0.19 3.26 4.78
C ILE A 244 -1.44 2.63 5.41
N GLY A 245 -1.37 2.14 6.65
CA GLY A 245 -2.52 1.67 7.41
C GLY A 245 -3.59 2.76 7.54
N TYR A 246 -3.18 3.99 7.89
CA TYR A 246 -4.09 5.13 7.96
C TYR A 246 -4.79 5.43 6.62
N LYS A 247 -4.06 5.33 5.50
CA LYS A 247 -4.65 5.51 4.15
C LYS A 247 -5.62 4.40 3.77
N ILE A 248 -5.36 3.16 4.18
CA ILE A 248 -6.29 2.04 4.00
C ILE A 248 -7.59 2.35 4.74
N ILE A 249 -7.52 2.76 6.01
CA ILE A 249 -8.70 3.12 6.81
C ILE A 249 -9.46 4.29 6.18
N SER A 250 -8.74 5.34 5.78
CA SER A 250 -9.32 6.49 5.10
C SER A 250 -10.09 6.08 3.84
N SER A 251 -9.53 5.17 3.04
CA SER A 251 -10.17 4.64 1.84
C SER A 251 -11.42 3.82 2.18
N ILE A 252 -11.35 2.95 3.19
CA ILE A 252 -12.47 2.14 3.68
C ILE A 252 -13.62 3.03 4.19
N ALA A 253 -13.29 4.07 4.96
CA ALA A 253 -14.25 5.03 5.48
C ALA A 253 -14.92 5.82 4.35
N THR A 254 -14.13 6.38 3.45
CA THR A 254 -14.63 7.17 2.31
C THR A 254 -15.53 6.34 1.39
N GLN A 255 -15.21 5.06 1.22
CA GLN A 255 -16.01 4.12 0.42
C GLN A 255 -17.16 3.46 1.22
N LYS A 256 -17.40 3.88 2.47
CA LYS A 256 -18.45 3.38 3.38
C LYS A 256 -18.46 1.85 3.52
N ILE A 257 -17.29 1.22 3.62
CA ILE A 257 -17.13 -0.23 3.73
C ILE A 257 -17.26 -0.67 5.20
N SER A 258 -18.48 -0.66 5.74
CA SER A 258 -18.71 -0.99 7.16
C SER A 258 -18.51 -2.47 7.52
N GLY A 259 -18.56 -3.39 6.56
CA GLY A 259 -18.49 -4.84 6.81
C GLY A 259 -17.20 -5.35 7.48
N LEU A 260 -16.15 -4.53 7.54
CA LEU A 260 -14.88 -4.86 8.21
C LEU A 260 -14.78 -4.26 9.63
N VAL A 261 -15.66 -3.33 9.99
CA VAL A 261 -15.66 -2.65 11.29
C VAL A 261 -16.79 -3.21 12.15
N ASP A 262 -16.49 -3.57 13.40
CA ASP A 262 -17.47 -3.97 14.39
C ASP A 262 -17.05 -3.61 15.82
N GLU A 263 -17.83 -4.04 16.80
CA GLU A 263 -17.58 -3.79 18.22
C GLU A 263 -16.19 -4.25 18.68
N THR A 264 -15.60 -5.25 18.03
CA THR A 264 -14.30 -5.80 18.41
C THR A 264 -13.12 -4.95 17.96
N ASN A 265 -13.31 -4.06 16.98
CA ASN A 265 -12.22 -3.28 16.39
C ASN A 265 -12.51 -1.79 16.19
N LEU A 266 -13.70 -1.32 16.58
CA LEU A 266 -14.06 0.09 16.57
C LEU A 266 -13.01 0.98 17.24
N HIS A 267 -12.46 0.51 18.37
CA HIS A 267 -11.44 1.21 19.16
C HIS A 267 -10.08 1.38 18.43
N LEU A 268 -9.85 0.62 17.36
CA LEU A 268 -8.64 0.70 16.53
C LEU A 268 -8.80 1.69 15.36
N VAL A 269 -10.02 2.15 15.08
CA VAL A 269 -10.32 3.06 13.98
C VAL A 269 -10.36 4.50 14.53
N PRO A 270 -9.56 5.43 13.97
CA PRO A 270 -9.61 6.83 14.36
C PRO A 270 -11.02 7.43 14.24
N LYS A 271 -11.43 8.20 15.25
CA LYS A 271 -12.76 8.85 15.34
C LYS A 271 -13.21 9.56 14.05
N PRO A 272 -12.40 10.37 13.35
CA PRO A 272 -12.83 11.02 12.11
C PRO A 272 -13.29 10.05 11.02
N PHE A 273 -12.76 8.83 11.00
CA PHE A 273 -13.17 7.80 10.05
C PHE A 273 -14.42 7.04 10.49
N LEU A 274 -14.63 6.89 11.79
CA LEU A 274 -15.88 6.35 12.32
C LEU A 274 -17.06 7.28 12.00
N GLU A 275 -16.87 8.59 12.14
CA GLU A 275 -17.85 9.62 11.75
C GLU A 275 -18.21 9.51 10.26
N ILE A 276 -17.22 9.34 9.37
CA ILE A 276 -17.48 9.18 7.92
C ILE A 276 -18.18 7.85 7.62
N LEU A 277 -17.76 6.76 8.27
CA LEU A 277 -18.21 5.41 7.97
C LEU A 277 -19.65 5.15 8.46
N PHE A 278 -20.02 5.71 9.61
CA PHE A 278 -21.35 5.53 10.22
C PHE A 278 -22.27 6.74 10.07
N ASP A 279 -21.75 7.90 9.64
CA ASP A 279 -22.54 9.09 9.33
C ASP A 279 -23.45 9.47 10.52
N ASP A 280 -24.73 9.75 10.28
CA ASP A 280 -25.76 10.01 11.29
C ASP A 280 -25.93 8.90 12.37
N GLN A 281 -25.40 7.69 12.14
CA GLN A 281 -25.47 6.59 13.11
C GLN A 281 -24.34 6.65 14.15
N TYR A 282 -23.33 7.49 13.93
CA TYR A 282 -22.24 7.66 14.88
C TYR A 282 -22.69 8.53 16.07
N ILE A 283 -22.81 7.91 17.24
CA ILE A 283 -23.08 8.61 18.49
C ILE A 283 -21.82 8.59 19.34
N ASP A 284 -21.25 9.75 19.59
CA ASP A 284 -20.15 9.92 20.53
C ASP A 284 -20.69 9.96 21.96
N ILE A 285 -20.47 8.89 22.73
CA ILE A 285 -21.04 8.74 24.08
C ILE A 285 -20.12 9.38 25.16
N ILE A 286 -18.96 9.93 24.80
CA ILE A 286 -17.98 10.38 25.79
C ILE A 286 -17.54 11.83 25.53
N SER A 287 -18.12 12.76 26.30
CA SER A 287 -17.60 14.11 26.57
C SER A 287 -16.94 14.17 27.94
#